data_AF-A0A231HMZ7-F1
#
_entry.id   AF-A0A231HMZ7-F1
#
_cell.length_a   1.000
_cell.length_b   1.000
_cell.length_c   1.000
_cell.angle_alpha   90.00
_cell.angle_beta   90.00
_cell.angle_gamma   90.00
#
_symmetry.space_group_name_H-M   'P 1'
#
loop_
_entity.id
_entity.type
_entity.pdbx_description
1 polymer ?
#
loop_
_entity_poly.entity_id
_entity_poly.type
_entity_poly.pdbx_seq_one_letter_code
_entity_poly.pdbx_strand_id
1 'polypeptide(L)'
;MAMPTGWNWLKYDQRNIRNIAKAHGGARIATYPSIGTLQYIWATYVQGIKWASILDLMSFNKAAAMSSLVDRYGYKPYPYKHYESVFTRFYQGYLLPQKFGVDKRRLHLSTLIISGQMTRQAAEEDLRSIPYPSTQDLHEDTEYFLKKMGWTAAQLKNYLDRPEQPHANYASEQWLWDALKDAYLTFRSHMRKA
;
A
#
# COMPACT_ATOMS: atom_id res chain seq x y z
N MET A 1 1.05 -10.64 4.94
CA MET A 1 0.10 -9.59 5.37
C MET A 1 -0.98 -9.44 4.30
N ALA A 2 -2.24 -9.72 4.64
CA ALA A 2 -3.37 -9.62 3.71
C ALA A 2 -4.01 -8.23 3.77
N MET A 3 -4.23 -7.59 2.61
CA MET A 3 -4.92 -6.30 2.54
C MET A 3 -6.42 -6.49 2.76
N PRO A 4 -7.10 -5.64 3.57
CA PRO A 4 -8.55 -5.62 3.63
C PRO A 4 -9.18 -5.30 2.27
N THR A 5 -10.37 -5.84 2.00
CA THR A 5 -11.13 -5.53 0.80
C THR A 5 -11.36 -4.01 0.68
N GLY A 6 -11.20 -3.46 -0.52
CA GLY A 6 -11.37 -2.03 -0.80
C GLY A 6 -10.16 -1.16 -0.44
N TRP A 7 -9.12 -1.69 0.20
CA TRP A 7 -7.93 -0.89 0.59
C TRP A 7 -6.84 -0.82 -0.47
N ASN A 8 -7.00 -1.55 -1.57
CA ASN A 8 -6.12 -1.55 -2.73
C ASN A 8 -6.87 -2.01 -3.97
N TRP A 9 -6.32 -1.66 -5.13
CA TRP A 9 -6.69 -2.22 -6.42
C TRP A 9 -5.80 -3.42 -6.79
N LEU A 10 -6.12 -4.08 -7.90
CA LEU A 10 -5.29 -5.10 -8.52
C LEU A 10 -3.89 -4.51 -8.83
N LYS A 11 -2.84 -5.15 -8.29
CA LYS A 11 -1.46 -4.71 -8.48
C LYS A 11 -0.93 -4.98 -9.88
N TYR A 12 -1.36 -6.08 -10.49
CA TYR A 12 -0.93 -6.55 -11.81
C TYR A 12 -1.91 -6.08 -12.89
N ASP A 13 -2.19 -4.77 -12.91
CA ASP A 13 -3.17 -4.14 -13.79
C ASP A 13 -2.54 -3.05 -14.65
N GLN A 14 -1.78 -3.49 -15.65
CA GLN A 14 -1.07 -2.57 -16.55
C GLN A 14 -2.05 -1.72 -17.36
N ARG A 15 -3.22 -2.28 -17.70
CA ARG A 15 -4.26 -1.58 -18.45
C ARG A 15 -4.84 -0.42 -17.66
N ASN A 16 -5.16 -0.61 -16.38
CA ASN A 16 -5.72 0.44 -15.53
C ASN A 16 -4.74 1.58 -15.31
N ILE A 17 -3.48 1.26 -15.02
CA ILE A 17 -2.39 2.25 -14.87
C ILE A 17 -2.29 3.15 -16.11
N ARG A 18 -2.26 2.55 -17.31
CA ARG A 18 -2.17 3.30 -18.58
C ARG A 18 -3.42 4.13 -18.85
N ASN A 19 -4.62 3.63 -18.54
CA ASN A 19 -5.87 4.36 -18.78
C ASN A 19 -6.04 5.54 -17.83
N ILE A 20 -5.68 5.41 -16.56
CA ILE A 20 -5.68 6.53 -15.61
C ILE A 20 -4.74 7.64 -16.10
N ALA A 21 -3.51 7.29 -16.48
CA ALA A 21 -2.56 8.27 -16.99
C ALA A 21 -3.07 8.97 -18.26
N LYS A 22 -3.67 8.22 -19.20
CA LYS A 22 -4.27 8.79 -20.41
C LYS A 22 -5.44 9.72 -20.10
N ALA A 23 -6.33 9.35 -19.18
CA ALA A 23 -7.54 10.11 -18.87
C ALA A 23 -7.26 11.47 -18.21
N HIS A 24 -6.20 11.57 -17.40
CA HIS A 24 -5.86 12.77 -16.63
C HIS A 24 -4.70 13.57 -17.21
N GLY A 25 -4.31 13.31 -18.46
CA GLY A 25 -3.17 13.99 -19.09
C GLY A 25 -1.85 13.77 -18.34
N GLY A 26 -1.72 12.63 -17.65
CA GLY A 26 -0.54 12.27 -16.88
C GLY A 26 0.67 11.93 -17.75
N ALA A 27 1.77 11.54 -17.10
CA ALA A 27 3.01 11.18 -17.79
C ALA A 27 2.79 10.04 -18.81
N ARG A 28 3.43 10.15 -19.98
CA ARG A 28 3.43 9.05 -20.96
C ARG A 28 4.19 7.86 -20.37
N ILE A 29 3.45 6.81 -20.03
CA ILE A 29 3.97 5.55 -19.47
C ILE A 29 4.57 4.68 -20.61
N ALA A 30 5.53 5.24 -21.35
CA ALA A 30 6.18 4.53 -22.47
C ALA A 30 7.28 3.59 -21.95
N THR A 31 8.10 4.07 -21.02
CA THR A 31 9.28 3.37 -20.49
C THR A 31 9.14 2.91 -19.05
N TYR A 32 8.03 3.25 -18.38
CA TYR A 32 7.82 2.88 -16.99
C TYR A 32 7.59 1.36 -16.89
N PRO A 33 8.40 0.65 -16.07
CA PRO A 33 8.26 -0.79 -15.89
C PRO A 33 6.91 -1.09 -15.25
N SER A 34 6.07 -1.80 -15.97
CA SER A 34 4.74 -2.22 -15.49
C SER A 34 4.52 -3.67 -15.88
N ILE A 35 3.80 -4.38 -15.02
CA ILE A 35 3.47 -5.79 -15.20
C ILE A 35 1.94 -5.95 -15.26
N GLY A 36 1.46 -6.56 -16.32
CA GLY A 36 0.06 -6.91 -16.48
C GLY A 36 -0.26 -8.31 -15.98
N THR A 37 -1.55 -8.66 -15.94
CA THR A 37 -2.01 -9.95 -15.44
C THR A 37 -1.36 -11.13 -16.18
N LEU A 38 -1.35 -11.14 -17.52
CA LEU A 38 -0.76 -12.24 -18.29
C LEU A 38 0.76 -12.35 -18.11
N GLN A 39 1.45 -11.22 -17.98
CA GLN A 39 2.89 -11.21 -17.74
C GLN A 39 3.23 -11.80 -16.37
N TYR A 40 2.44 -11.48 -15.35
CA TYR A 40 2.57 -12.10 -14.03
C TYR A 40 2.32 -13.62 -14.08
N ILE A 41 1.29 -14.07 -14.79
CA ILE A 41 0.99 -15.50 -14.96
C ILE A 41 2.12 -16.22 -15.69
N TRP A 42 2.62 -15.65 -16.79
CA TRP A 42 3.77 -16.20 -17.52
C TRP A 42 5.02 -16.32 -16.62
N ALA A 43 5.37 -15.24 -15.93
CA ALA A 43 6.50 -15.22 -15.01
C ALA A 43 6.38 -16.29 -13.90
N THR A 44 5.18 -16.42 -13.32
CA THR A 44 4.94 -17.33 -12.19
C THR A 44 4.89 -18.79 -12.62
N TYR A 45 4.15 -19.11 -13.69
CA TYR A 45 3.81 -20.50 -14.03
C TYR A 45 4.61 -21.08 -15.18
N VAL A 46 5.08 -20.26 -16.12
CA VAL A 46 5.88 -20.72 -17.26
C VAL A 46 7.37 -20.57 -16.96
N GLN A 47 7.80 -19.41 -16.46
CA GLN A 47 9.19 -19.18 -16.08
C GLN A 47 9.53 -19.71 -14.68
N GLY A 48 8.52 -20.10 -13.89
CA GLY A 48 8.73 -20.65 -12.55
C GLY A 48 9.29 -19.66 -11.54
N ILE A 49 9.12 -18.35 -11.75
CA ILE A 49 9.60 -17.31 -10.84
C ILE A 49 8.75 -17.33 -9.56
N LYS A 50 9.42 -17.48 -8.41
CA LYS A 50 8.78 -17.55 -7.09
C LYS A 50 9.20 -16.37 -6.23
N TRP A 51 8.23 -15.75 -5.56
CA TRP A 51 8.47 -14.75 -4.53
C TRP A 51 8.68 -15.43 -3.18
N ALA A 52 9.79 -15.13 -2.51
CA ALA A 52 10.08 -15.59 -1.15
C ALA A 52 10.07 -14.39 -0.19
N SER A 53 9.18 -14.42 0.79
CA SER A 53 9.19 -13.46 1.90
C SER A 53 10.29 -13.88 2.88
N ILE A 54 11.51 -13.39 2.70
CA ILE A 54 12.68 -13.82 3.50
C ILE A 54 12.42 -13.68 5.02
N LEU A 55 11.69 -12.65 5.43
CA LEU A 55 11.35 -12.43 6.84
C LEU A 55 10.39 -13.50 7.41
N ASP A 56 9.63 -14.19 6.56
CA ASP A 56 8.76 -15.30 6.97
C ASP A 56 9.56 -16.62 7.11
N LEU A 57 10.81 -16.65 6.66
CA LEU A 57 11.71 -17.82 6.73
C LEU A 57 12.61 -17.80 7.97
N MET A 58 12.40 -16.88 8.89
CA MET A 58 13.19 -16.72 10.10
C MET A 58 12.32 -16.21 11.27
N SER A 59 12.82 -16.37 12.49
CA SER A 59 12.21 -15.80 13.69
C SER A 59 12.41 -14.29 13.76
N PHE A 60 11.66 -13.56 12.95
CA PHE A 60 11.79 -12.10 12.84
C PHE A 60 11.17 -11.38 14.05
N ASN A 61 11.99 -10.61 14.77
CA ASN A 61 11.53 -9.66 15.78
C ASN A 61 11.82 -8.22 15.32
N LYS A 62 10.76 -7.41 15.17
CA LYS A 62 10.84 -6.04 14.66
C LYS A 62 11.69 -5.14 15.57
N ALA A 63 11.54 -5.24 16.88
CA ALA A 63 12.25 -4.39 17.83
C ALA A 63 13.77 -4.69 17.84
N ALA A 64 14.13 -5.98 17.86
CA ALA A 64 15.53 -6.41 17.79
C ALA A 64 16.18 -6.02 16.45
N ALA A 65 15.46 -6.20 15.33
CA ALA A 65 15.93 -5.78 14.02
C ALA A 65 16.15 -4.25 13.97
N MET A 66 15.22 -3.47 14.54
CA MET A 66 15.33 -2.01 14.58
C MET A 66 16.53 -1.56 15.42
N SER A 67 16.74 -2.12 16.62
CA SER A 67 17.92 -1.83 17.45
C SER A 67 19.20 -2.12 16.68
N SER A 68 19.30 -3.30 16.04
CA SER A 68 20.47 -3.67 15.27
C SER A 68 20.76 -2.68 14.12
N LEU A 69 19.73 -2.20 13.44
CA LEU A 69 19.86 -1.19 12.38
C LEU A 69 20.37 0.16 12.93
N VAL A 70 19.85 0.61 14.08
CA VAL A 70 20.29 1.85 14.73
C VAL A 70 21.74 1.71 15.19
N ASP A 71 22.05 0.66 15.95
CA ASP A 71 23.32 0.49 16.64
C ASP A 71 24.49 0.23 15.68
N ARG A 72 24.25 -0.52 14.59
CA ARG A 72 25.32 -0.96 13.68
C ARG A 72 25.43 -0.14 12.41
N TYR A 73 24.34 0.49 11.99
CA TYR A 73 24.26 1.16 10.69
C TYR A 73 23.79 2.62 10.79
N GLY A 74 23.56 3.14 12.00
CA GLY A 74 23.11 4.52 12.21
C GLY A 74 21.73 4.80 11.60
N TYR A 75 20.90 3.76 11.47
CA TYR A 75 19.56 3.90 10.90
C TYR A 75 18.71 4.86 11.73
N LYS A 76 17.96 5.74 11.06
CA LYS A 76 17.02 6.64 11.71
C LYS A 76 15.61 6.06 11.63
N PRO A 77 15.02 5.63 12.75
CA PRO A 77 13.69 5.03 12.74
C PRO A 77 12.63 6.07 12.38
N TYR A 78 11.63 5.62 11.61
CA TYR A 78 10.42 6.38 11.34
C TYR A 78 9.29 5.85 12.23
N PRO A 79 8.38 6.71 12.71
CA PRO A 79 7.32 6.29 13.63
C PRO A 79 6.41 5.20 13.06
N TYR A 80 6.08 5.30 11.78
CA TYR A 80 5.24 4.33 11.07
C TYR A 80 5.92 3.82 9.81
N LYS A 81 5.45 2.67 9.31
CA LYS A 81 5.94 2.10 8.05
C LYS A 81 5.60 3.04 6.89
N HIS A 82 6.51 3.17 5.92
CA HIS A 82 6.40 4.04 4.74
C HIS A 82 6.53 5.56 5.02
N TYR A 83 7.13 5.95 6.14
CA TYR A 83 7.28 7.36 6.55
C TYR A 83 8.66 7.93 6.18
N GLU A 84 9.37 7.26 5.26
CA GLU A 84 10.73 7.63 4.83
C GLU A 84 10.75 8.95 4.04
N SER A 85 9.67 9.25 3.30
CA SER A 85 9.53 10.47 2.52
C SER A 85 8.29 11.27 2.93
N VAL A 86 8.34 12.59 2.74
CA VAL A 86 7.19 13.50 2.98
C VAL A 86 5.96 13.03 2.19
N PHE A 87 6.13 12.65 0.93
CA PHE A 87 5.01 12.22 0.09
C PHE A 87 4.32 10.96 0.62
N THR A 88 5.09 9.91 0.93
CA THR A 88 4.51 8.65 1.41
C THR A 88 3.92 8.78 2.81
N ARG A 89 4.56 9.59 3.67
CA ARG A 89 4.05 9.94 5.00
C ARG A 89 2.75 10.72 4.92
N PHE A 90 2.68 11.76 4.10
CA PHE A 90 1.46 12.56 3.88
C PHE A 90 0.34 11.73 3.25
N TYR A 91 0.68 10.86 2.28
CA TYR A 91 -0.30 9.98 1.66
C TYR A 91 -0.92 8.98 2.66
N GLN A 92 -0.09 8.25 3.42
CA GLN A 92 -0.60 7.24 4.36
C GLN A 92 -1.13 7.84 5.67
N GLY A 93 -0.56 8.96 6.12
CA GLY A 93 -0.86 9.61 7.39
C GLY A 93 -1.89 10.72 7.32
N TYR A 94 -2.26 11.21 6.13
CA TYR A 94 -3.27 12.25 6.00
C TYR A 94 -4.28 11.98 4.91
N LEU A 95 -3.84 11.80 3.65
CA LEU A 95 -4.77 11.64 2.53
C LEU A 95 -5.62 10.36 2.65
N LEU A 96 -5.00 9.22 2.95
CA LEU A 96 -5.73 7.95 3.11
C LEU A 96 -6.75 7.97 4.26
N PRO A 97 -6.39 8.39 5.49
CA PRO A 97 -7.34 8.48 6.59
C PRO A 97 -8.45 9.50 6.35
N GLN A 98 -8.11 10.72 5.90
CA GLN A 98 -9.07 11.82 5.79
C GLN A 98 -10.03 11.67 4.61
N LYS A 99 -9.53 11.23 3.44
CA LYS A 99 -10.34 11.14 2.23
C LYS A 99 -11.00 9.77 2.04
N PHE A 100 -10.28 8.70 2.37
CA PHE A 100 -10.68 7.34 2.02
C PHE A 100 -11.04 6.49 3.25
N GLY A 101 -10.91 7.02 4.46
CA GLY A 101 -11.15 6.25 5.70
C GLY A 101 -10.18 5.08 5.90
N VAL A 102 -9.01 5.11 5.24
CA VAL A 102 -8.03 4.02 5.26
C VAL A 102 -6.87 4.39 6.18
N ASP A 103 -6.80 3.75 7.36
CA ASP A 103 -5.64 3.84 8.26
C ASP A 103 -4.76 2.58 8.16
N LYS A 104 -3.63 2.69 7.44
CA LYS A 104 -2.70 1.57 7.23
C LYS A 104 -2.06 1.07 8.53
N ARG A 105 -2.07 1.84 9.63
CA ARG A 105 -1.58 1.37 10.94
C ARG A 105 -2.34 0.15 11.40
N ARG A 106 -3.66 0.07 11.16
CA ARG A 106 -4.48 -1.10 11.54
C ARG A 106 -3.90 -2.40 11.02
N LEU A 107 -3.42 -2.41 9.77
CA LEU A 107 -2.82 -3.58 9.15
C LEU A 107 -1.45 -3.93 9.76
N HIS A 108 -0.61 -2.92 9.97
CA HIS A 108 0.72 -3.08 10.55
C HIS A 108 0.64 -3.59 12.00
N LEU A 109 -0.21 -2.99 12.81
CA LEU A 109 -0.43 -3.35 14.22
C LEU A 109 -1.07 -4.75 14.33
N SER A 110 -2.03 -5.08 13.46
CA SER A 110 -2.61 -6.44 13.42
C SER A 110 -1.56 -7.52 13.16
N THR A 111 -0.57 -7.22 12.31
CA THR A 111 0.55 -8.15 12.06
C THR A 111 1.41 -8.33 13.30
N LEU A 112 1.67 -7.26 14.06
CA LEU A 112 2.42 -7.34 15.32
C LEU A 112 1.66 -8.16 16.37
N ILE A 113 0.34 -7.97 16.49
CA ILE A 113 -0.52 -8.75 17.40
C ILE A 113 -0.45 -10.24 17.06
N ILE A 114 -0.67 -10.62 15.79
CA ILE A 114 -0.68 -12.03 15.36
C ILE A 114 0.70 -12.68 15.55
N SER A 115 1.78 -11.89 15.42
CA SER A 115 3.15 -12.36 15.67
C SER A 115 3.57 -12.37 17.15
N GLY A 116 2.68 -11.97 18.09
CA GLY A 116 2.98 -11.90 19.52
C GLY A 116 3.95 -10.77 19.92
N GLN A 117 4.20 -9.79 19.04
CA GLN A 117 5.15 -8.70 19.27
C GLN A 117 4.49 -7.43 19.85
N MET A 118 3.17 -7.43 20.00
CA MET A 118 2.40 -6.31 20.54
C MET A 118 1.07 -6.80 21.11
N THR A 119 0.56 -6.16 22.16
CA THR A 119 -0.78 -6.43 22.70
C THR A 119 -1.84 -5.67 21.92
N ARG A 120 -3.06 -6.20 21.91
CA ARG A 120 -4.21 -5.51 21.29
C ARG A 120 -4.46 -4.14 21.93
N GLN A 121 -4.33 -4.05 23.24
CA GLN A 121 -4.53 -2.81 24.00
C GLN A 121 -3.53 -1.73 23.57
N ALA A 122 -2.25 -2.08 23.41
CA ALA A 122 -1.24 -1.13 22.94
C ALA A 122 -1.52 -0.65 21.50
N ALA A 123 -2.01 -1.55 20.63
CA ALA A 123 -2.42 -1.17 19.28
C ALA A 123 -3.64 -0.24 19.26
N GLU A 124 -4.64 -0.49 20.12
CA GLU A 124 -5.82 0.37 20.24
C GLU A 124 -5.44 1.75 20.79
N GLU A 125 -4.50 1.83 21.74
CA GLU A 125 -3.98 3.10 22.24
C GLU A 125 -3.24 3.88 21.14
N ASP A 126 -2.37 3.24 20.35
CA ASP A 126 -1.70 3.88 19.21
C ASP A 126 -2.71 4.46 18.21
N LEU A 127 -3.77 3.71 17.89
CA LEU A 127 -4.79 4.14 16.93
C LEU A 127 -5.65 5.32 17.40
N ARG A 128 -5.67 5.65 18.71
CA ARG A 128 -6.35 6.86 19.21
C ARG A 128 -5.59 8.14 18.84
N SER A 129 -4.28 8.04 18.62
CA SER A 129 -3.49 9.16 18.14
C SER A 129 -3.72 9.41 16.65
N ILE A 130 -3.39 10.63 16.19
CA ILE A 130 -3.35 10.91 14.76
C ILE A 130 -2.32 10.00 14.07
N PRO A 131 -2.52 9.60 12.81
CA PRO A 131 -1.54 8.81 12.04
C PRO A 131 -0.34 9.66 11.60
N TYR A 132 0.20 10.49 12.48
CA TYR A 132 1.31 11.39 12.25
C TYR A 132 2.15 11.51 13.52
N PRO A 133 3.46 11.81 13.44
CA PRO A 133 4.31 11.91 14.63
C PRO A 133 3.88 13.08 15.53
N SER A 134 3.46 14.20 14.95
CA SER A 134 2.86 15.33 15.65
C SER A 134 1.94 16.14 14.73
N THR A 135 1.16 17.04 15.33
CA THR A 135 0.37 18.03 14.58
C THR A 135 1.25 19.02 13.84
N GLN A 136 2.42 19.36 14.39
CA GLN A 136 3.42 20.21 13.75
C GLN A 136 4.00 19.56 12.49
N ASP A 137 4.39 18.28 12.57
CA ASP A 137 4.88 17.53 11.40
C ASP A 137 3.82 17.46 10.29
N LEU A 138 2.55 17.29 10.66
CA LEU A 138 1.46 17.29 9.70
C LEU A 138 1.30 18.66 9.03
N HIS A 139 1.40 19.74 9.80
CA HIS A 139 1.36 21.10 9.28
C HIS A 139 2.49 21.35 8.27
N GLU A 140 3.74 21.06 8.67
CA GLU A 140 4.92 21.25 7.81
C GLU A 140 4.85 20.41 6.53
N ASP A 141 4.46 19.14 6.63
CA ASP A 141 4.29 18.28 5.46
C ASP A 141 3.12 18.74 4.56
N THR A 142 2.07 19.34 5.14
CA THR A 142 0.96 19.94 4.38
C THR A 142 1.47 21.15 3.58
N GLU A 143 2.21 22.06 4.21
CA GLU A 143 2.81 23.21 3.53
C GLU A 143 3.77 22.78 2.42
N TYR A 144 4.61 21.78 2.70
CA TYR A 144 5.51 21.20 1.72
C TYR A 144 4.74 20.59 0.54
N PHE A 145 3.70 19.80 0.81
CA PHE A 145 2.85 19.20 -0.21
C PHE A 145 2.19 20.26 -1.09
N LEU A 146 1.56 21.27 -0.49
CA LEU A 146 0.91 22.38 -1.20
C LEU A 146 1.91 23.11 -2.10
N LYS A 147 3.09 23.43 -1.59
CA LYS A 147 4.17 24.06 -2.36
C LYS A 147 4.60 23.19 -3.55
N LYS A 148 4.78 21.88 -3.36
CA LYS A 148 5.21 20.96 -4.42
C LYS A 148 4.13 20.73 -5.48
N MET A 149 2.87 20.74 -5.07
CA MET A 149 1.73 20.59 -5.98
C MET A 149 1.36 21.89 -6.69
N GLY A 150 1.86 23.04 -6.22
CA GLY A 150 1.38 24.35 -6.67
C GLY A 150 -0.08 24.58 -6.28
N TRP A 151 -0.50 24.02 -5.14
CA TRP A 151 -1.88 24.07 -4.66
C TRP A 151 -2.05 25.09 -3.54
N THR A 152 -3.24 25.69 -3.47
CA THR A 152 -3.71 26.42 -2.28
C THR A 152 -4.34 25.47 -1.27
N ALA A 153 -4.44 25.89 -0.01
CA ALA A 153 -5.16 25.14 1.01
C ALA A 153 -6.63 24.87 0.61
N ALA A 154 -7.28 25.80 -0.09
CA ALA A 154 -8.64 25.62 -0.61
C ALA A 154 -8.73 24.52 -1.66
N GLN A 155 -7.72 24.36 -2.53
CA GLN A 155 -7.67 23.27 -3.50
C GLN A 155 -7.47 21.91 -2.84
N LEU A 156 -6.62 21.82 -1.81
CA LEU A 156 -6.48 20.60 -1.02
C LEU A 156 -7.80 20.27 -0.31
N LYS A 157 -8.47 21.26 0.31
CA LYS A 157 -9.77 21.05 0.92
C LYS A 157 -10.81 20.54 -0.09
N ASN A 158 -10.90 21.18 -1.26
CA ASN A 158 -11.78 20.72 -2.34
C ASN A 158 -11.46 19.30 -2.81
N TYR A 159 -10.16 18.94 -2.90
CA TYR A 159 -9.72 17.58 -3.20
C TYR A 159 -10.17 16.58 -2.13
N LEU A 160 -10.07 16.91 -0.85
CA LEU A 160 -10.53 16.04 0.24
C LEU A 160 -12.05 15.85 0.19
N ASP A 161 -12.79 16.94 0.03
CA ASP A 161 -14.27 16.97 0.07
C ASP A 161 -14.94 16.29 -1.14
N ARG A 162 -14.31 16.32 -2.33
CA ARG A 162 -14.94 15.74 -3.53
C ARG A 162 -15.05 14.21 -3.44
N PRO A 163 -16.01 13.57 -4.11
CA PRO A 163 -16.10 12.11 -4.16
C PRO A 163 -14.82 11.44 -4.68
N GLU A 164 -14.54 10.23 -4.21
CA GLU A 164 -13.45 9.41 -4.77
C GLU A 164 -13.72 9.04 -6.23
N GLN A 165 -12.64 8.81 -6.98
CA GLN A 165 -12.71 8.30 -8.34
C GLN A 165 -12.27 6.83 -8.32
N PRO A 166 -13.21 5.88 -8.44
CA PRO A 166 -12.89 4.47 -8.33
C PRO A 166 -12.05 3.99 -9.53
N HIS A 167 -11.13 3.07 -9.27
CA HIS A 167 -10.33 2.43 -10.32
C HIS A 167 -11.19 1.72 -11.37
N ALA A 168 -12.38 1.24 -11.00
CA ALA A 168 -13.34 0.60 -11.90
C ALA A 168 -13.86 1.53 -13.02
N ASN A 169 -13.71 2.85 -12.89
CA ASN A 169 -14.06 3.80 -13.95
C ASN A 169 -13.07 3.78 -15.12
N TYR A 170 -11.95 3.06 -15.00
CA TYR A 170 -10.93 2.96 -16.05
C TYR A 170 -10.77 1.52 -16.51
N ALA A 171 -10.48 1.35 -17.80
CA ALA A 171 -10.32 0.01 -18.37
C ALA A 171 -9.22 -0.76 -17.64
N SER A 172 -9.52 -2.01 -17.27
CA SER A 172 -8.74 -2.80 -16.30
C SER A 172 -8.57 -4.25 -16.78
N GLU A 173 -7.54 -4.91 -16.26
CA GLU A 173 -7.32 -6.36 -16.38
C GLU A 173 -8.01 -7.16 -15.26
N GLN A 174 -8.80 -6.53 -14.39
CA GLN A 174 -9.45 -7.18 -13.25
C GLN A 174 -10.31 -8.38 -13.66
N TRP A 175 -11.12 -8.24 -14.71
CA TRP A 175 -11.95 -9.34 -15.22
C TRP A 175 -11.11 -10.57 -15.63
N LEU A 176 -9.93 -10.34 -16.21
CA LEU A 176 -9.02 -11.39 -16.65
C LEU A 176 -8.36 -12.05 -15.44
N TRP A 177 -7.93 -11.24 -14.48
CA TRP A 177 -7.41 -11.72 -13.21
C TRP A 177 -8.41 -12.62 -12.48
N ASP A 178 -9.65 -12.15 -12.34
CA ASP A 178 -10.71 -12.87 -11.64
C ASP A 178 -11.03 -14.20 -12.34
N ALA A 179 -11.19 -14.19 -13.67
CA ALA A 179 -11.42 -15.42 -14.44
C ALA A 179 -10.29 -16.45 -14.29
N LEU A 180 -9.02 -16.02 -14.38
CA LEU A 180 -7.87 -16.92 -14.23
C LEU A 180 -7.73 -17.44 -12.79
N LYS A 181 -7.99 -16.59 -11.80
CA LYS A 181 -7.99 -16.97 -10.39
C LYS A 181 -9.07 -18.01 -10.11
N ASP A 182 -10.29 -17.82 -10.62
CA ASP A 182 -11.40 -18.74 -10.41
C ASP A 182 -11.15 -20.10 -11.07
N ALA A 183 -10.59 -20.10 -12.29
CA ALA A 183 -10.15 -21.33 -12.96
C ALA A 183 -9.09 -22.07 -12.14
N TYR A 184 -8.08 -21.35 -11.63
CA TYR A 184 -7.03 -21.92 -10.78
C TYR A 184 -7.60 -22.51 -9.48
N LEU A 185 -8.50 -21.80 -8.78
CA LEU A 185 -9.11 -22.26 -7.54
C LEU A 185 -9.98 -23.51 -7.78
N THR A 186 -10.75 -23.51 -8.86
CA THR A 186 -11.54 -24.67 -9.29
C THR A 186 -10.64 -25.87 -9.52
N PHE A 187 -9.60 -25.75 -10.35
CA PHE A 187 -8.67 -26.84 -10.64
C PHE A 187 -7.97 -27.36 -9.37
N ARG A 188 -7.48 -26.45 -8.51
CA ARG A 188 -6.80 -26.82 -7.26
C ARG A 188 -7.73 -27.53 -6.28
N SER A 189 -9.01 -27.15 -6.22
CA SER A 189 -9.99 -27.80 -5.34
C SER A 189 -10.28 -29.25 -5.78
N HIS A 190 -10.27 -29.51 -7.09
CA HIS A 190 -10.43 -30.87 -7.64
C HIS A 190 -9.21 -31.74 -7.33
N MET A 191 -8.00 -31.21 -7.50
CA MET A 191 -6.76 -31.95 -7.17
C MET A 191 -6.54 -32.22 -5.67
N ARG A 192 -7.19 -31.46 -4.77
CA ARG A 192 -7.13 -31.72 -3.32
C ARG A 192 -8.14 -32.77 -2.84
N LYS A 193 -9.14 -33.10 -3.67
CA LYS A 193 -10.19 -34.08 -3.38
C LYS A 193 -9.92 -35.45 -4.01
N ALA A 194 -8.99 -35.52 -4.97
CA ALA A 194 -8.42 -36.74 -5.52
C ALA A 194 -7.17 -37.14 -4.73
#